data_AF-A0A1Z4M2Q8-F1
#
_entry.id   AF-A0A1Z4M2Q8-F1
#
_cell.length_a   1.000
_cell.length_b   1.000
_cell.length_c   1.000
_cell.angle_alpha   90.00
_cell.angle_beta   90.00
_cell.angle_gamma   90.00
#
_symmetry.space_group_name_H-M   'P 1'
#
loop_
_entity.id
_entity.type
_entity.pdbx_description
1 polymer ?
#
loop_
_entity_poly.entity_id
_entity_poly.type
_entity_poly.pdbx_seq_one_letter_code
_entity_poly.pdbx_strand_id
1 'polypeptide(L)'
;MSKTPNWQPITQLPLIAQMIDEELNDTQSQYQNLQPAVARPHILDDYTVERLIKVFGERQEFFGIYGEQLSRWKALNLNTEQKQELERLEKQLEKLVEVNSQIVNLAKQLQSGTIEKVLGKSDLELGLEALRKIKF
;
A
#
# COMPACT_ATOMS: atom_id res chain seq x y z
N MET A 1 -8.60 -22.76 6.00
CA MET A 1 -9.87 -22.39 6.65
C MET A 1 -9.91 -20.88 6.76
N SER A 2 -10.73 -20.19 5.99
CA SER A 2 -10.97 -18.76 6.18
C SER A 2 -11.74 -18.61 7.50
N LYS A 3 -11.07 -18.10 8.54
CA LYS A 3 -11.76 -17.73 9.77
C LYS A 3 -12.68 -16.56 9.42
N THR A 4 -13.98 -16.73 9.64
CA THR A 4 -14.95 -15.64 9.47
C THR A 4 -14.54 -14.48 10.39
N PRO A 5 -14.46 -13.23 9.89
CA PRO A 5 -14.16 -12.08 10.73
C PRO A 5 -15.14 -11.97 11.90
N ASN A 6 -14.63 -11.57 13.07
CA ASN A 6 -15.48 -11.21 14.19
C ASN A 6 -16.02 -9.79 13.97
N TRP A 7 -17.26 -9.68 13.51
CA TRP A 7 -17.91 -8.39 13.25
C TRP A 7 -18.13 -7.61 14.54
N GLN A 8 -17.75 -6.32 14.54
CA GLN A 8 -17.77 -5.46 15.72
C GLN A 8 -19.09 -4.69 15.85
N PRO A 9 -19.56 -4.40 17.08
CA PRO A 9 -20.70 -3.53 17.31
C PRO A 9 -20.35 -2.06 17.01
N ILE A 10 -21.36 -1.22 16.71
CA ILE A 10 -21.15 0.20 16.37
C ILE A 10 -20.44 1.01 17.48
N THR A 11 -20.45 0.52 18.72
CA THR A 11 -19.70 1.11 19.83
C THR A 11 -18.18 1.06 19.63
N GLN A 12 -17.69 0.21 18.73
CA GLN A 12 -16.27 0.12 18.34
C GLN A 12 -15.90 1.04 17.17
N LEU A 13 -16.83 1.86 16.67
CA LEU A 13 -16.56 2.82 15.60
C LEU A 13 -15.30 3.68 15.86
N PRO A 14 -15.06 4.26 17.06
CA PRO A 14 -13.87 5.07 17.30
C PRO A 14 -12.55 4.28 17.17
N LEU A 15 -12.54 3.02 17.60
CA LEU A 15 -11.35 2.17 17.51
C LEU A 15 -11.05 1.82 16.06
N ILE A 16 -12.05 1.40 15.29
CA ILE A 16 -11.86 1.08 13.87
C ILE A 16 -11.49 2.32 13.07
N ALA A 17 -12.04 3.49 13.42
CA ALA A 17 -11.67 4.76 12.83
C ALA A 17 -10.17 5.04 12.99
N GLN A 18 -9.66 4.94 14.23
CA GLN A 18 -8.24 5.11 14.51
C GLN A 18 -7.37 4.12 13.73
N MET A 19 -7.77 2.85 13.64
CA MET A 19 -7.01 1.84 12.90
C MET A 19 -6.92 2.17 11.40
N ILE A 20 -8.02 2.60 10.77
CA ILE A 20 -8.03 3.01 9.36
C ILE A 20 -7.18 4.27 9.15
N ASP A 21 -7.30 5.25 10.04
CA ASP A 21 -6.53 6.50 10.01
C ASP A 21 -5.02 6.25 10.11
N GLU A 22 -4.58 5.45 11.09
CA GLU A 22 -3.18 5.08 11.29
C GLU A 22 -2.63 4.27 10.12
N GLU A 23 -3.39 3.27 9.65
CA GLU A 23 -2.97 2.42 8.53
C GLU A 23 -2.85 3.23 7.22
N LEU A 24 -3.73 4.21 6.99
CA LEU A 24 -3.62 5.15 5.89
C LEU A 24 -2.37 6.01 6.01
N ASN A 25 -2.12 6.62 7.17
CA ASN A 25 -0.96 7.47 7.39
C ASN A 25 0.37 6.71 7.19
N ASP A 26 0.46 5.50 7.75
CA ASP A 26 1.65 4.66 7.62
C ASP A 26 1.86 4.22 6.16
N THR A 27 0.79 3.84 5.47
CA THR A 27 0.85 3.44 4.06
C THR A 27 1.29 4.61 3.18
N GLN A 28 0.78 5.83 3.42
CA GLN A 28 1.24 7.03 2.72
C GLN A 28 2.71 7.34 2.97
N SER A 29 3.15 7.23 4.22
CA SER A 29 4.56 7.43 4.60
C SER A 29 5.47 6.42 3.91
N GLN A 30 5.07 5.15 3.84
CA GLN A 30 5.84 4.12 3.14
C GLN A 30 5.90 4.37 1.64
N TYR A 31 4.79 4.79 1.02
CA TYR A 31 4.79 5.16 -0.39
C TYR A 31 5.79 6.29 -0.67
N GLN A 32 5.78 7.35 0.16
CA GLN A 32 6.72 8.47 0.03
C GLN A 32 8.17 8.04 0.20
N ASN A 33 8.47 7.15 1.16
CA ASN A 33 9.82 6.66 1.41
C ASN A 33 10.39 5.81 0.26
N LEU A 34 9.53 5.15 -0.51
CA LEU A 34 9.94 4.33 -1.66
C LEU A 34 10.18 5.15 -2.94
N GLN A 35 9.57 6.32 -3.08
CA GLN A 35 9.68 7.15 -4.29
C GLN A 35 11.14 7.45 -4.72
N PRO A 36 12.08 7.80 -3.82
CA PRO A 36 13.46 8.09 -4.21
C PRO A 36 14.19 6.91 -4.85
N ALA A 37 13.78 5.67 -4.57
CA ALA A 37 14.43 4.47 -5.12
C ALA A 37 14.27 4.36 -6.66
N VAL A 38 13.23 4.97 -7.23
CA VAL A 38 13.00 4.96 -8.69
C VAL A 38 14.16 5.61 -9.46
N ALA A 39 14.70 6.69 -8.91
CA ALA A 39 15.78 7.45 -9.55
C ALA A 39 17.18 6.88 -9.24
N ARG A 40 17.30 5.93 -8.32
CA ARG A 40 18.58 5.42 -7.81
C ARG A 40 18.56 3.90 -7.85
N PRO A 41 18.90 3.25 -8.99
CA PRO A 41 18.80 1.80 -9.22
C PRO A 41 19.19 0.90 -8.04
N HIS A 42 20.32 0.20 -7.99
CA HIS A 42 20.91 -0.57 -6.87
C HIS A 42 20.60 -0.32 -5.35
N ILE A 43 19.73 0.60 -4.92
CA ILE A 43 19.45 0.90 -3.50
C ILE A 43 18.65 -0.20 -2.79
N LEU A 44 17.83 -0.95 -3.52
CA LEU A 44 17.05 -2.06 -2.96
C LEU A 44 17.57 -3.40 -3.47
N ASP A 45 17.45 -4.43 -2.64
CA ASP A 45 17.68 -5.82 -3.01
C ASP A 45 16.38 -6.52 -3.47
N ASP A 46 16.54 -7.63 -4.20
CA ASP A 46 15.45 -8.48 -4.68
C ASP A 46 14.52 -8.90 -3.52
N TYR A 47 15.09 -9.29 -2.38
CA TYR A 47 14.34 -9.74 -1.20
C TYR A 47 13.40 -8.66 -0.66
N THR A 48 13.88 -7.42 -0.56
CA THR A 48 13.12 -6.27 -0.05
C THR A 48 11.97 -5.93 -0.99
N VAL A 49 12.24 -5.92 -2.31
CA VAL A 49 11.20 -5.67 -3.31
C VAL A 49 10.13 -6.75 -3.30
N GLU A 50 10.52 -8.03 -3.26
CA GLU A 50 9.59 -9.15 -3.17
C GLU A 50 8.76 -9.11 -1.89
N ARG A 51 9.37 -8.76 -0.76
CA ARG A 51 8.67 -8.60 0.52
C ARG A 51 7.64 -7.47 0.46
N LEU A 52 7.94 -6.34 -0.18
CA LEU A 52 6.98 -5.25 -0.37
C LEU A 52 5.78 -5.72 -1.20
N ILE A 53 6.02 -6.41 -2.32
CA ILE A 53 4.94 -6.94 -3.17
C ILE A 53 4.07 -7.90 -2.38
N LYS A 54 4.67 -8.81 -1.61
CA LYS A 54 3.96 -9.80 -0.81
C LYS A 54 3.11 -9.13 0.28
N VAL A 55 3.72 -8.32 1.14
CA VAL A 55 3.03 -7.72 2.31
C VAL A 55 1.89 -6.80 1.87
N PHE A 56 2.14 -5.90 0.91
CA PHE A 56 1.10 -4.97 0.45
C PHE A 56 0.08 -5.66 -0.48
N GLY A 57 0.47 -6.74 -1.18
CA GLY A 57 -0.47 -7.58 -1.93
C GLY A 57 -1.45 -8.31 -1.02
N GLU A 58 -0.97 -8.96 0.04
CA GLU A 58 -1.80 -9.67 1.01
C GLU A 58 -2.77 -8.72 1.75
N ARG A 59 -2.35 -7.48 2.04
CA ARG A 59 -3.19 -6.47 2.71
C ARG A 59 -4.47 -6.11 1.95
N GLN A 60 -4.48 -6.18 0.62
CA GLN A 60 -5.68 -5.85 -0.17
C GLN A 60 -6.88 -6.72 0.21
N GLU A 61 -6.65 -8.00 0.53
CA GLU A 61 -7.71 -8.91 0.95
C GLU A 61 -8.31 -8.51 2.30
N PHE A 62 -7.50 -7.92 3.20
CA PHE A 62 -7.96 -7.48 4.52
C PHE A 62 -8.78 -6.18 4.47
N PHE A 63 -8.53 -5.29 3.51
CA PHE A 63 -9.33 -4.06 3.36
C PHE A 63 -10.79 -4.34 3.04
N GLY A 64 -11.08 -5.46 2.38
CA GLY A 64 -12.46 -5.92 2.16
C GLY A 64 -13.23 -6.13 3.46
N ILE A 65 -12.54 -6.56 4.53
CA ILE A 65 -13.16 -6.77 5.86
C ILE A 65 -13.59 -5.44 6.47
N TYR A 66 -12.76 -4.38 6.38
CA TYR A 66 -13.18 -3.05 6.80
C TYR A 66 -14.37 -2.55 6.00
N GLY A 67 -14.33 -2.70 4.67
CA GLY A 67 -15.44 -2.28 3.81
C GLY A 67 -16.76 -2.96 4.18
N GLU A 68 -16.73 -4.27 4.43
CA GLU A 68 -17.91 -5.01 4.86
C GLU A 68 -18.38 -4.59 6.26
N GLN A 69 -17.46 -4.37 7.21
CA GLN A 69 -17.79 -3.88 8.55
C GLN A 69 -18.50 -2.51 8.50
N LEU A 70 -17.99 -1.57 7.69
CA LEU A 70 -18.60 -0.24 7.50
C LEU A 70 -19.99 -0.37 6.86
N SER A 71 -20.13 -1.22 5.83
CA SER A 71 -21.41 -1.49 5.17
C SER A 71 -22.46 -2.04 6.14
N ARG A 72 -22.07 -2.99 7.00
CA ARG A 72 -22.94 -3.55 8.05
C ARG A 72 -23.42 -2.49 9.03
N TRP A 73 -22.55 -1.56 9.42
CA TRP A 73 -22.92 -0.45 10.30
C TRP A 73 -23.87 0.54 9.65
N LYS A 74 -23.74 0.81 8.35
CA LYS A 74 -24.66 1.70 7.62
C LYS A 74 -26.11 1.19 7.58
N ALA A 75 -26.33 -0.11 7.77
CA ALA A 75 -27.66 -0.71 7.85
C ALA A 75 -28.34 -0.54 9.23
N LEU A 76 -27.65 0.02 10.23
CA LEU A 76 -28.18 0.24 11.57
C LEU A 76 -28.93 1.58 11.69
N ASN A 77 -29.66 1.76 12.80
CA ASN A 77 -30.22 3.07 13.15
C ASN A 77 -29.12 3.95 13.77
N LEU A 78 -28.48 4.76 12.93
CA LEU A 78 -27.35 5.60 13.30
C LEU A 78 -27.77 7.04 13.63
N ASN A 79 -27.08 7.65 14.60
CA ASN A 79 -27.16 9.09 14.82
C ASN A 79 -26.39 9.86 13.72
N THR A 80 -26.52 11.19 13.71
CA THR A 80 -25.90 12.04 12.67
C THR A 80 -24.37 11.94 12.67
N GLU A 81 -23.75 11.93 13.85
CA GLU A 81 -22.28 11.86 13.99
C GLU A 81 -21.72 10.53 13.46
N GLN A 82 -22.38 9.42 13.80
CA GLN A 82 -22.02 8.08 13.31
C GLN A 82 -22.13 7.99 11.79
N LYS A 83 -23.15 8.61 11.17
CA LYS A 83 -23.30 8.63 9.71
C LYS A 83 -22.16 9.39 9.05
N GLN A 84 -21.86 10.59 9.54
CA GLN A 84 -20.77 11.41 9.03
C GLN A 84 -19.41 10.72 9.16
N GLU A 85 -19.19 10.03 10.29
CA GLU A 85 -17.95 9.32 10.52
C GLU A 85 -17.80 8.10 9.60
N LEU A 86 -18.87 7.34 9.36
CA LEU A 86 -18.83 6.23 8.38
C LEU A 86 -18.56 6.74 6.96
N GLU A 87 -19.17 7.85 6.54
CA GLU A 87 -18.89 8.45 5.23
C GLU A 87 -17.43 8.92 5.10
N ARG A 88 -16.84 9.42 6.18
CA ARG A 88 -15.41 9.78 6.22
C ARG A 88 -14.54 8.54 6.08
N LEU A 89 -14.83 7.48 6.85
CA LEU A 89 -14.06 6.23 6.85
C LEU A 89 -14.13 5.50 5.51
N GLU A 90 -15.28 5.52 4.82
CA GLU A 90 -15.39 4.97 3.46
C GLU A 90 -14.39 5.63 2.51
N LYS A 91 -14.30 6.97 2.51
CA LYS A 91 -13.34 7.72 1.68
C LYS A 91 -11.89 7.44 2.05
N GLN A 92 -11.60 7.23 3.33
CA GLN A 92 -10.26 6.89 3.77
C GLN A 92 -9.86 5.49 3.39
N LEU A 93 -10.78 4.53 3.47
CA LEU A 93 -10.55 3.17 3.03
C LEU A 93 -10.31 3.12 1.52
N GLU A 94 -11.06 3.88 0.72
CA GLU A 94 -10.80 4.04 -0.72
C GLU A 94 -9.38 4.55 -0.99
N LYS A 95 -8.97 5.61 -0.27
CA LYS A 95 -7.62 6.17 -0.39
C LYS A 95 -6.54 5.18 0.07
N LEU A 96 -6.79 4.42 1.13
CA LEU A 96 -5.87 3.40 1.64
C LEU A 96 -5.66 2.29 0.59
N VAL A 97 -6.74 1.80 -0.02
CA VAL A 97 -6.70 0.82 -1.11
C VAL A 97 -5.90 1.36 -2.30
N GLU A 98 -6.12 2.63 -2.67
CA GLU A 98 -5.39 3.29 -3.75
C GLU A 98 -3.88 3.35 -3.47
N VAL A 99 -3.47 3.92 -2.34
CA VAL A 99 -2.04 4.10 -2.01
C VAL A 99 -1.34 2.75 -1.83
N ASN A 100 -2.01 1.76 -1.22
CA ASN A 100 -1.47 0.41 -1.11
C ASN A 100 -1.22 -0.21 -2.50
N SER A 101 -2.13 0.00 -3.45
CA SER A 101 -1.96 -0.44 -4.84
C SER A 101 -0.81 0.28 -5.55
N GLN A 102 -0.64 1.58 -5.27
CA GLN A 102 0.50 2.36 -5.78
C GLN A 102 1.84 1.81 -5.27
N ILE A 103 1.92 1.37 -4.00
CA ILE A 103 3.13 0.72 -3.46
C ILE A 103 3.43 -0.59 -4.18
N VAL A 104 2.43 -1.46 -4.39
CA VAL A 104 2.64 -2.74 -5.10
C VAL A 104 3.14 -2.48 -6.52
N ASN A 105 2.56 -1.51 -7.22
CA ASN A 105 2.98 -1.16 -8.58
C ASN A 105 4.39 -0.55 -8.60
N LEU A 106 4.71 0.32 -7.64
CA LEU A 106 6.04 0.89 -7.48
C LEU A 106 7.08 -0.20 -7.21
N ALA A 107 6.79 -1.13 -6.31
CA ALA A 107 7.69 -2.25 -6.01
C ALA A 107 7.95 -3.11 -7.26
N LYS A 108 6.91 -3.40 -8.07
CA LYS A 108 7.10 -4.10 -9.36
C LYS A 108 7.99 -3.34 -10.33
N GLN A 109 7.90 -2.00 -10.39
CA GLN A 109 8.80 -1.18 -11.21
C GLN A 109 10.25 -1.28 -10.74
N LEU A 110 10.46 -1.25 -9.42
CA LEU A 110 11.77 -1.31 -8.78
C LEU A 110 12.48 -2.66 -8.95
N GLN A 111 11.74 -3.74 -9.26
CA GLN A 111 12.28 -5.10 -9.40
C GLN A 111 13.38 -5.23 -10.46
N SER A 112 13.33 -4.42 -11.52
CA SER A 112 14.36 -4.41 -12.57
C SER A 112 15.64 -3.65 -12.18
N GLY A 113 15.57 -2.84 -11.13
CA GLY A 113 16.61 -1.92 -10.70
C GLY A 113 17.37 -2.37 -9.46
N THR A 114 17.09 -3.55 -8.91
CA THR A 114 17.71 -4.02 -7.66
C THR A 114 19.21 -4.22 -7.79
N ILE A 115 19.91 -4.28 -6.65
CA ILE A 115 21.37 -4.47 -6.64
C ILE A 115 21.78 -5.76 -7.34
N GLU A 116 21.03 -6.86 -7.18
CA GLU A 116 21.28 -8.12 -7.85
C GLU A 116 21.15 -7.99 -9.37
N LYS A 117 20.12 -7.28 -9.86
CA LYS A 117 19.94 -7.06 -11.31
C LYS A 117 21.00 -6.13 -11.88
N VAL A 118 21.47 -5.15 -11.11
CA VAL A 118 22.54 -4.25 -11.54
C VAL A 118 23.89 -4.97 -11.57
N LEU A 119 24.23 -5.73 -10.53
CA LEU A 119 25.48 -6.51 -10.45
C LEU A 119 25.52 -7.68 -11.44
N GLY A 120 24.35 -8.16 -11.89
CA GLY A 120 24.27 -9.18 -12.94
C GLY A 120 24.60 -8.67 -14.35
N LYS A 121 24.77 -7.35 -14.55
CA LYS A 121 25.11 -6.77 -15.85
C LYS A 121 26.62 -6.75 -16.07
N SER A 122 27.04 -6.87 -17.32
CA SER A 122 28.42 -6.62 -17.74
C SER A 122 28.74 -5.12 -17.76
N ASP A 123 30.02 -4.78 -17.66
CA ASP A 123 30.51 -3.39 -17.75
C ASP A 123 30.07 -2.69 -19.05
N LEU A 124 30.01 -3.45 -20.17
CA LEU A 124 29.54 -2.94 -21.46
C LEU A 124 28.06 -2.53 -21.41
N GLU A 125 27.22 -3.36 -20.79
CA GLU A 125 25.79 -3.06 -20.63
C GLU A 125 25.58 -1.83 -19.74
N LEU A 126 26.32 -1.74 -18.63
CA LEU A 126 26.29 -0.58 -17.73
C LEU A 126 26.74 0.70 -18.45
N GLY A 127 27.80 0.63 -19.24
CA GLY A 127 28.30 1.75 -20.04
C GLY A 127 27.28 2.25 -21.06
N LEU A 128 26.63 1.34 -21.80
CA LEU A 128 25.58 1.69 -22.76
C LEU A 128 24.36 2.33 -22.08
N GLU A 129 23.95 1.83 -20.91
CA GLU A 129 22.86 2.43 -20.13
C GLU A 129 23.18 3.84 -19.63
N ALA A 130 24.43 4.06 -19.18
CA ALA A 130 24.88 5.38 -18.76
C ALA A 130 24.85 6.38 -19.93
N LEU A 131 25.34 5.99 -21.10
CA LEU A 131 25.34 6.84 -22.30
C LEU A 131 23.92 7.20 -22.76
N ARG A 132 22.96 6.28 -22.68
CA ARG A 132 21.55 6.54 -23.02
C ARG A 132 20.88 7.56 -22.10
N LYS A 133 21.40 7.77 -20.87
CA LYS A 133 20.87 8.74 -19.90
C LYS A 133 21.43 10.16 -20.10
N ILE A 134 22.48 10.32 -20.90
CA ILE A 134 23.04 11.62 -21.25
C ILE A 134 22.14 12.23 -22.34
N LYS A 135 21.42 13.31 -22.00
CA LYS A 135 20.75 14.14 -23.00
C LYS A 135 21.79 15.03 -23.66
N PHE A 136 21.89 14.95 -24.99
CA PHE A 136 22.61 15.92 -25.82
C PHE A 136 21.72 17.13 -26.12
#